data_AF-A0A9J6GPR1-F1
#
_entry.id   AF-A0A9J6GPR1-F1
#
_cell.length_a   1.000
_cell.length_b   1.000
_cell.length_c   1.000
_cell.angle_alpha   90.00
_cell.angle_beta   90.00
_cell.angle_gamma   90.00
#
_symmetry.space_group_name_H-M   'P 1'
#
loop_
_entity.id
_entity.type
_entity.pdbx_description
1 polymer ?
#
loop_
_entity_poly.entity_id
_entity_poly.type
_entity_poly.pdbx_seq_one_letter_code
_entity_poly.pdbx_strand_id
1 'polypeptide(L)'
;MKPYKPADNVEDRVKAIYEDVLGRKADDAWIQAPVTEPLLKYRLLTRCIKEFGHDFPSSQLMNVKSMDDIVEYFSTDVEGLSPYESLVQQKDKLPKNLHVIANYTRFHPETDTFFGGVSAYPGTSTIVTGLKAKKKYKGYTASPTWPYTITY
;
A
#
# COMPACT_ATOMS: atom_id res chain seq x y z
N MET A 1 1.08 0.58 4.04
CA MET A 1 2.50 0.74 4.41
C MET A 1 3.28 1.10 3.15
N LYS A 2 4.47 1.68 3.26
CA LYS A 2 5.31 1.91 2.07
C LYS A 2 5.75 0.53 1.54
N PRO A 3 5.81 0.33 0.21
CA PRO A 3 6.30 -0.91 -0.35
C PRO A 3 7.76 -1.11 0.07
N TYR A 4 8.11 -2.34 0.46
CA TYR A 4 9.46 -2.71 0.84
C TYR A 4 9.84 -4.03 0.17
N LYS A 5 11.06 -4.08 -0.35
CA LYS A 5 11.66 -5.29 -0.89
C LYS A 5 12.91 -5.61 -0.07
N PRO A 6 13.02 -6.80 0.51
CA PRO A 6 14.19 -7.20 1.28
C PRO A 6 15.42 -7.26 0.37
N ALA A 7 16.59 -7.03 0.95
CA ALA A 7 17.86 -7.29 0.27
C ALA A 7 18.28 -8.74 0.54
N ASP A 8 18.96 -9.38 -0.40
CA ASP A 8 19.40 -10.78 -0.21
C ASP A 8 20.39 -10.93 0.95
N ASN A 9 21.11 -9.87 1.30
CA ASN A 9 22.13 -9.86 2.36
C ASN A 9 21.63 -9.18 3.66
N VAL A 10 20.35 -9.31 4.01
CA VAL A 10 19.80 -8.69 5.24
C VAL A 10 20.54 -9.19 6.49
N GLU A 11 20.78 -10.50 6.60
CA GLU A 11 21.48 -11.11 7.73
C GLU A 11 22.87 -10.52 7.96
N ASP A 12 23.70 -10.46 6.91
CA ASP A 12 25.06 -9.93 6.97
C ASP A 12 25.10 -8.45 7.39
N ARG A 13 24.16 -7.66 6.89
CA ARG A 13 24.07 -6.23 7.21
C ARG A 13 23.61 -6.01 8.64
N VAL A 14 22.64 -6.79 9.11
CA VAL A 14 22.19 -6.75 10.51
C VAL A 14 23.31 -7.20 11.45
N LYS A 15 24.08 -8.22 11.06
CA LYS A 15 25.28 -8.67 11.79
C LYS A 15 26.32 -7.56 11.92
N ALA A 16 26.62 -6.85 10.83
CA ALA A 16 27.55 -5.72 10.87
C ALA A 16 27.07 -4.60 11.81
N ILE A 17 25.76 -4.30 11.82
CA ILE A 17 25.17 -3.31 12.74
C ILE A 17 25.24 -3.79 14.20
N TYR A 18 25.03 -5.08 14.45
CA TYR A 18 25.16 -5.66 15.78
C TYR A 18 26.58 -5.50 16.32
N GLU A 19 27.59 -5.81 15.52
CA GLU A 19 28.99 -5.67 15.91
C GLU A 19 29.39 -4.21 16.16
N ASP A 20 28.89 -3.26 15.35
CA ASP A 20 29.12 -1.81 15.54
C ASP A 20 28.49 -1.30 16.84
N VAL A 21 27.28 -1.75 17.17
CA VAL A 21 26.55 -1.24 18.35
C VAL A 21 27.04 -1.87 19.66
N LEU A 22 27.35 -3.17 19.66
CA LEU A 22 27.86 -3.84 20.87
C LEU A 22 29.38 -3.75 21.03
N GLY A 23 30.11 -3.41 19.98
CA GLY A 23 31.58 -3.37 20.01
C GLY A 23 32.23 -4.73 20.31
N ARG A 24 31.49 -5.82 20.08
CA ARG A 24 31.93 -7.21 20.26
C ARG A 24 31.69 -7.98 18.97
N LYS A 25 32.55 -8.94 18.66
CA LYS A 25 32.32 -9.85 17.53
C LYS A 25 31.06 -10.69 17.80
N ALA A 26 30.30 -10.93 16.74
CA ALA A 26 29.16 -11.81 16.81
C ALA A 26 29.61 -13.27 17.04
N ASP A 27 29.21 -13.85 18.17
CA ASP A 27 29.34 -15.29 18.43
C ASP A 27 28.36 -16.08 17.54
N ASP A 28 28.56 -17.39 17.36
CA ASP A 28 27.69 -18.24 16.54
C ASP A 28 26.20 -18.22 16.97
N ALA A 29 25.91 -17.84 18.21
CA ALA A 29 24.56 -17.72 18.77
C ALA A 29 23.97 -16.28 18.76
N TRP A 30 24.55 -15.35 18.00
CA TRP A 30 24.14 -13.93 18.00
C TRP A 30 22.68 -13.71 17.58
N ILE A 31 22.12 -14.57 16.74
CA ILE A 31 20.73 -14.49 16.26
C ILE A 31 19.74 -14.65 17.43
N GLN A 32 20.05 -15.52 18.39
CA GLN A 32 19.21 -15.75 19.57
C GLN A 32 19.51 -14.79 20.73
N ALA A 33 20.41 -13.82 20.54
CA ALA A 33 20.73 -12.87 21.59
C ALA A 33 19.49 -12.02 21.95
N PRO A 34 19.10 -11.96 23.23
CA PRO A 34 17.95 -11.18 23.64
C PRO A 34 18.26 -9.68 23.60
N VAL A 35 17.36 -8.90 23.00
CA VAL A 35 17.43 -7.44 22.90
C VAL A 35 16.55 -6.81 23.98
N THR A 36 16.91 -7.04 25.25
CA THR A 36 16.11 -6.61 26.41
C THR A 36 16.36 -5.15 26.79
N GLU A 37 17.57 -4.65 26.62
CA GLU A 37 17.92 -3.29 27.04
C GLU A 37 17.27 -2.24 26.10
N PRO A 38 16.42 -1.32 26.61
CA PRO A 38 15.69 -0.38 25.76
C PRO A 38 16.58 0.56 24.94
N LEU A 39 17.72 1.00 25.50
CA LEU A 39 18.64 1.91 24.82
C LEU A 39 19.39 1.22 23.68
N LEU A 40 19.84 -0.03 23.90
CA LEU A 40 20.45 -0.84 22.84
C LEU A 40 19.45 -1.15 21.74
N LYS A 41 18.22 -1.56 22.12
CA LYS A 41 17.12 -1.79 21.18
C LYS A 41 16.87 -0.57 20.30
N TYR A 42 16.78 0.61 20.91
CA TYR A 42 16.59 1.86 20.18
C TYR A 42 17.72 2.13 19.19
N ARG A 43 18.98 1.99 19.60
CA ARG A 43 20.16 2.23 18.74
C ARG A 43 20.20 1.25 17.56
N LEU A 44 19.98 -0.04 17.82
CA LEU A 44 19.94 -1.09 16.80
C LEU A 44 18.85 -0.80 15.77
N LEU A 45 17.60 -0.64 16.22
CA LEU A 45 16.47 -0.39 15.32
C LEU A 45 16.67 0.91 14.53
N THR A 46 17.16 1.98 15.16
CA THR A 46 17.42 3.25 14.45
C THR A 46 18.48 3.09 13.35
N ARG A 47 19.50 2.26 13.57
CA ARG A 47 20.51 1.96 12.54
C ARG A 47 19.93 1.10 11.43
N CYS A 48 19.17 0.04 11.76
CA CYS A 48 18.53 -0.81 10.76
C CYS A 48 17.52 -0.02 9.90
N ILE A 49 16.70 0.84 10.49
CA ILE A 49 15.75 1.70 9.76
C ILE A 49 16.49 2.60 8.76
N LYS A 50 17.64 3.17 9.16
CA LYS A 50 18.46 4.00 8.27
C LYS A 50 19.06 3.19 7.12
N GLU A 51 19.49 1.95 7.39
CA GLU A 51 20.14 1.11 6.39
C GLU A 51 19.20 0.48 5.36
N PHE A 52 18.01 0.07 5.81
CA PHE A 52 17.01 -0.56 4.95
C PHE A 52 15.97 0.43 4.41
N GLY A 53 15.92 1.66 4.94
CA GLY A 53 14.92 2.66 4.56
C GLY A 53 13.48 2.25 4.88
N HIS A 54 13.31 1.27 5.77
CA HIS A 54 12.02 0.71 6.16
C HIS A 54 11.75 0.98 7.64
N ASP A 55 10.64 1.68 7.90
CA ASP A 55 10.25 2.12 9.23
C ASP A 55 9.67 0.96 10.05
N PHE A 56 9.83 1.04 11.38
CA PHE A 56 9.30 0.07 12.32
C PHE A 56 8.02 0.60 12.99
N PRO A 57 6.86 -0.04 12.83
CA PRO A 57 5.61 0.43 13.44
C PRO A 57 5.59 0.14 14.94
N SER A 58 4.98 1.04 15.72
CA SER A 58 4.94 0.95 17.18
C SER A 58 4.29 -0.35 17.70
N SER A 59 3.33 -0.91 16.94
CA SER A 59 2.68 -2.18 17.29
C SER A 59 3.64 -3.37 17.24
N GLN A 60 4.62 -3.35 16.32
CA GLN A 60 5.59 -4.44 16.17
C GLN A 60 6.74 -4.31 17.17
N LEU A 61 7.01 -3.12 17.73
CA LEU A 61 8.12 -2.92 18.67
C LEU A 61 8.02 -3.84 19.90
N MET A 62 6.81 -4.19 20.33
CA MET A 62 6.60 -5.11 21.45
C MET A 62 6.98 -6.56 21.11
N ASN A 63 6.88 -6.94 19.83
CA ASN A 63 7.12 -8.31 19.37
C ASN A 63 8.62 -8.61 19.24
N VAL A 64 9.45 -7.59 19.01
CA VAL A 64 10.91 -7.75 18.89
C VAL A 64 11.54 -8.06 20.25
N LYS A 65 11.97 -9.30 20.46
CA LYS A 65 12.64 -9.77 21.69
C LYS A 65 14.07 -10.24 21.43
N SER A 66 14.34 -10.74 20.25
CA SER A 66 15.61 -11.30 19.80
C SER A 66 16.10 -10.62 18.53
N MET A 67 17.35 -10.90 18.14
CA MET A 67 17.88 -10.41 16.87
C MET A 67 17.25 -11.14 15.67
N ASP A 68 16.85 -12.40 15.85
CA ASP A 68 16.08 -13.19 14.89
C ASP A 68 14.82 -12.45 14.44
N ASP A 69 14.05 -11.91 15.38
CA ASP A 69 12.83 -11.14 15.08
C ASP A 69 13.12 -9.90 14.20
N ILE A 70 14.29 -9.30 14.35
CA ILE A 70 14.72 -8.14 13.54
C ILE A 70 15.07 -8.59 12.13
N VAL A 71 15.84 -9.68 12.01
CA VAL A 71 16.22 -10.26 10.72
C VAL A 71 14.98 -10.72 9.96
N GLU A 72 14.06 -11.44 10.60
CA GLU A 72 12.80 -11.89 10.01
C GLU A 72 11.96 -10.72 9.51
N TYR A 73 11.85 -9.65 10.31
CA TYR A 73 11.10 -8.46 9.93
C TYR A 73 11.65 -7.79 8.66
N PHE A 74 12.97 -7.60 8.56
CA PHE A 74 13.59 -6.99 7.38
C PHE A 74 13.77 -7.96 6.21
N SER A 75 13.58 -9.27 6.43
CA SER A 75 13.56 -10.27 5.35
C SER A 75 12.16 -10.44 4.75
N THR A 76 11.12 -9.97 5.44
CA THR A 76 9.73 -10.04 4.98
C THR A 76 9.44 -8.92 3.98
N ASP A 77 8.86 -9.26 2.84
CA ASP A 77 8.44 -8.28 1.84
C ASP A 77 7.12 -7.61 2.21
N VAL A 78 6.96 -6.35 1.80
CA VAL A 78 5.73 -5.60 2.04
C VAL A 78 5.21 -5.06 0.71
N GLU A 79 4.10 -5.63 0.25
CA GLU A 79 3.40 -5.11 -0.90
C GLU A 79 2.69 -3.79 -0.55
N GLY A 80 2.94 -2.76 -1.35
CA GLY A 80 2.26 -1.46 -1.23
C GLY A 80 0.95 -1.37 -2.01
N LEU A 81 0.59 -2.43 -2.73
CA LEU A 81 -0.56 -2.43 -3.65
C LEU A 81 -1.83 -2.86 -2.91
N SER A 82 -2.94 -2.21 -3.22
CA SER A 82 -4.24 -2.72 -2.79
C SER A 82 -4.56 -4.02 -3.53
N PRO A 83 -5.39 -4.91 -2.94
CA PRO A 83 -5.80 -6.14 -3.62
C PRO A 83 -6.42 -5.90 -5.01
N TYR A 84 -7.11 -4.76 -5.18
CA TYR A 84 -7.67 -4.36 -6.47
C TYR A 84 -6.59 -3.99 -7.49
N GLU A 85 -5.57 -3.24 -7.08
CA GLU A 85 -4.45 -2.88 -7.96
C GLU A 85 -3.62 -4.11 -8.35
N SER A 86 -3.40 -5.04 -7.41
CA SER A 86 -2.76 -6.33 -7.71
C SER A 86 -3.55 -7.12 -8.75
N LEU A 87 -4.89 -7.14 -8.65
CA LEU A 87 -5.76 -7.78 -9.63
C LEU A 87 -5.67 -7.12 -11.02
N VAL A 88 -5.63 -5.79 -11.05
CA VAL A 88 -5.43 -5.01 -12.30
C VAL A 88 -4.09 -5.35 -12.95
N GLN A 89 -3.01 -5.48 -12.17
CA GLN A 89 -1.69 -5.85 -12.70
C GLN A 89 -1.66 -7.29 -13.23
N GLN A 90 -2.41 -8.20 -12.60
CA GLN A 90 -2.50 -9.61 -12.98
C GLN A 90 -3.54 -9.88 -14.08
N LYS A 91 -3.84 -8.89 -14.94
CA LYS A 91 -4.88 -8.99 -15.96
C LYS A 91 -4.75 -10.22 -16.87
N ASP A 92 -3.51 -10.61 -17.18
CA ASP A 92 -3.22 -11.75 -18.06
C ASP A 92 -3.51 -13.11 -17.41
N LYS A 93 -3.57 -13.15 -16.07
CA LYS A 93 -3.89 -14.36 -15.30
C LYS A 93 -5.39 -14.47 -14.99
N LEU A 94 -6.18 -13.46 -15.32
CA LEU A 94 -7.62 -13.45 -15.02
C LEU A 94 -8.39 -14.35 -15.99
N PRO A 95 -9.48 -14.98 -15.52
CA PRO A 95 -10.43 -15.67 -16.39
C PRO A 95 -10.93 -14.75 -17.51
N LYS A 96 -11.13 -15.30 -18.72
CA LYS A 96 -11.56 -14.52 -19.90
C LYS A 96 -12.88 -13.76 -19.72
N ASN A 97 -13.73 -14.21 -18.80
CA ASN A 97 -15.02 -13.61 -18.48
C ASN A 97 -14.95 -12.54 -17.39
N LEU A 98 -13.77 -12.25 -16.82
CA LEU A 98 -13.59 -11.26 -15.77
C LEU A 98 -12.80 -10.06 -16.31
N HIS A 99 -13.47 -8.90 -16.34
CA HIS A 99 -12.85 -7.64 -16.72
C HIS A 99 -12.76 -6.69 -15.53
N VAL A 100 -11.54 -6.29 -15.19
CA VAL A 100 -11.26 -5.34 -14.10
C VAL A 100 -10.92 -3.98 -14.70
N ILE A 101 -11.61 -2.93 -14.25
CA ILE A 101 -11.48 -1.58 -14.79
C ILE A 101 -10.65 -0.73 -13.83
N ALA A 102 -9.36 -0.54 -14.14
CA ALA A 102 -8.43 0.17 -13.27
C ALA A 102 -8.87 1.60 -12.93
N ASN A 103 -9.36 2.31 -13.96
CA ASN A 103 -9.78 3.69 -13.83
C ASN A 103 -11.24 3.77 -13.42
N TYR A 104 -11.50 4.69 -12.49
CA TYR A 104 -12.85 4.93 -12.04
C TYR A 104 -13.66 5.64 -13.15
N THR A 105 -14.53 4.88 -13.83
CA THR A 105 -15.43 5.39 -14.86
C THR A 105 -16.75 5.82 -14.22
N ARG A 106 -17.10 7.10 -14.35
CA ARG A 106 -18.44 7.59 -14.03
C ARG A 106 -19.19 7.97 -15.28
N PHE A 107 -20.49 7.78 -15.23
CA PHE A 107 -21.38 8.29 -16.24
C PHE A 107 -21.33 9.83 -16.26
N HIS A 108 -21.17 10.39 -17.44
CA HIS A 108 -21.30 11.82 -17.71
C HIS A 108 -21.90 11.96 -19.11
N PRO A 109 -23.07 12.62 -19.25
CA PRO A 109 -23.86 12.54 -20.48
C PRO A 109 -23.12 13.05 -21.72
N GLU A 110 -22.30 14.09 -21.58
CA GLU A 110 -21.56 14.67 -22.69
C GLU A 110 -20.34 13.86 -23.16
N THR A 111 -19.77 13.02 -22.29
CA THR A 111 -18.53 12.28 -22.58
C THR A 111 -18.76 10.79 -22.78
N ASP A 112 -19.98 10.32 -22.58
CA ASP A 112 -20.33 8.93 -22.74
C ASP A 112 -20.43 8.55 -24.21
N THR A 113 -19.50 7.72 -24.67
CA THR A 113 -19.47 7.21 -26.04
C THR A 113 -20.23 5.90 -26.19
N PHE A 114 -20.54 5.20 -25.09
CA PHE A 114 -21.07 3.84 -25.16
C PHE A 114 -22.60 3.82 -25.30
N PHE A 115 -23.31 4.70 -24.59
CA PHE A 115 -24.78 4.83 -24.67
C PHE A 115 -25.24 6.19 -25.21
N GLY A 116 -24.33 6.96 -25.81
CA GLY A 116 -24.65 8.27 -26.40
C GLY A 116 -25.18 9.27 -25.37
N GLY A 117 -24.80 9.15 -24.10
CA GLY A 117 -25.27 10.04 -23.03
C GLY A 117 -26.65 9.69 -22.48
N VAL A 118 -27.25 8.56 -22.87
CA VAL A 118 -28.50 8.06 -22.31
C VAL A 118 -28.19 7.19 -21.09
N SER A 119 -28.89 7.44 -19.98
CA SER A 119 -28.80 6.61 -18.77
C SER A 119 -30.18 6.14 -18.33
N ALA A 120 -30.21 5.05 -17.56
CA ALA A 120 -31.45 4.49 -16.99
C ALA A 120 -32.14 5.42 -15.96
N TYR A 121 -31.48 6.51 -15.55
CA TYR A 121 -31.94 7.43 -14.50
C TYR A 121 -31.92 8.89 -14.99
N PRO A 122 -32.78 9.27 -15.95
CA PRO A 122 -32.83 10.63 -16.48
C PRO A 122 -33.17 11.65 -15.37
N GLY A 123 -32.52 12.81 -15.40
CA GLY A 123 -32.72 13.86 -14.39
C GLY A 123 -32.01 13.64 -13.06
N THR A 124 -31.26 12.53 -12.88
CA THR A 124 -30.47 12.30 -11.67
C THR A 124 -29.05 12.84 -11.78
N SER A 125 -28.53 13.39 -10.68
CA SER A 125 -27.17 13.93 -10.62
C SER A 125 -26.16 12.87 -10.20
N THR A 126 -24.98 12.88 -10.82
CA THR A 126 -23.83 12.06 -10.41
C THR A 126 -22.96 12.86 -9.45
N ILE A 127 -23.25 12.75 -8.16
CA ILE A 127 -22.59 13.53 -7.10
C ILE A 127 -21.29 12.84 -6.66
N VAL A 128 -20.18 13.55 -6.80
CA VAL A 128 -18.89 13.13 -6.22
C VAL A 128 -18.82 13.59 -4.77
N THR A 129 -18.75 12.65 -3.83
CA THR A 129 -18.63 12.94 -2.40
C THR A 129 -17.15 13.05 -1.99
N GLY A 130 -16.85 13.96 -1.06
CA GLY A 130 -15.50 14.16 -0.52
C GLY A 130 -14.59 15.09 -1.35
N LEU A 131 -13.80 15.92 -0.67
CA LEU A 131 -12.98 16.97 -1.31
C LEU A 131 -11.91 16.40 -2.26
N LYS A 132 -11.21 15.33 -1.82
CA LYS A 132 -10.18 14.66 -2.64
C LYS A 132 -10.77 14.06 -3.92
N ALA A 133 -11.93 13.41 -3.82
CA ALA A 133 -12.58 12.79 -4.96
C ALA A 133 -13.15 13.85 -5.92
N LYS A 134 -13.74 14.94 -5.41
CA LYS A 134 -14.20 16.07 -6.25
C LYS A 134 -13.07 16.70 -7.06
N LYS A 135 -11.85 16.75 -6.53
CA LYS A 135 -10.66 17.22 -7.26
C LYS A 135 -10.25 16.25 -8.38
N LYS A 136 -10.38 14.95 -8.14
CA LYS A 136 -9.93 13.89 -9.08
C LYS A 136 -10.98 13.55 -10.14
N TYR A 137 -12.25 13.64 -9.81
CA TYR A 137 -13.36 13.17 -10.64
C TYR A 137 -14.39 14.27 -10.86
N LYS A 138 -14.78 14.47 -12.12
CA LYS A 138 -15.84 15.40 -12.48
C LYS A 138 -17.20 14.80 -12.10
N GLY A 139 -17.99 15.56 -11.35
CA GLY A 139 -19.40 15.24 -11.11
C GLY A 139 -20.27 15.82 -12.21
N TYR A 140 -21.52 15.36 -12.26
CA TYR A 140 -22.53 15.92 -13.15
C TYR A 140 -23.76 16.30 -12.33
N THR A 141 -24.19 17.54 -12.43
CA THR A 141 -25.43 18.04 -11.83
C THR A 141 -26.47 18.16 -12.92
N ALA A 142 -27.50 17.31 -12.85
CA ALA A 142 -28.64 17.40 -13.74
C ALA A 142 -29.52 18.59 -13.32
N SER A 143 -30.03 19.33 -14.30
CA SER A 143 -31.09 20.32 -14.12
C SER A 143 -32.42 19.68 -14.52
N PRO A 144 -33.17 19.06 -13.59
CA PRO A 144 -34.43 18.43 -13.92
C PRO A 144 -35.48 19.51 -14.24
N THR A 145 -35.78 19.70 -15.53
CA THR A 145 -37.01 20.38 -15.95
C THR A 145 -38.04 19.32 -16.31
N TRP A 146 -39.21 19.43 -15.70
CA TRP A 146 -40.33 18.54 -16.03
C TRP A 146 -41.02 19.04 -17.31
N PRO A 147 -41.44 18.16 -18.24
CA PRO A 147 -41.23 16.73 -18.29
C PRO A 147 -39.80 16.34 -18.75
N TYR A 148 -39.27 15.25 -18.20
CA TYR A 148 -37.96 14.70 -18.56
C TYR A 148 -37.95 14.21 -20.01
N THR A 149 -37.62 15.09 -20.95
CA THR A 149 -37.62 14.76 -22.37
C THR A 149 -36.28 14.16 -22.74
N ILE A 150 -36.27 12.88 -23.10
CA ILE A 150 -35.10 12.22 -23.71
C ILE A 150 -35.25 12.39 -25.21
N THR A 151 -34.46 13.28 -25.81
CA THR A 151 -34.39 13.40 -27.28
C THR A 151 -33.52 12.28 -27.83
N TYR A 152 -34.11 11.47 -28.72
CA TYR A 152 -33.45 10.37 -29.44
C TYR A 152 -32.61 10.87 -30.61
#